data_AF-A0A951G7H2-F1
#
_entry.id   AF-A0A951G7H2-F1
#
_cell.length_a   1.000
_cell.length_b   1.000
_cell.length_c   1.000
_cell.angle_alpha   90.00
_cell.angle_beta   90.00
_cell.angle_gamma   90.00
#
_symmetry.space_group_name_H-M   'P 1'
#
loop_
_entity.id
_entity.type
_entity.pdbx_description
1 polymer ?
#
loop_
_entity_poly.entity_id
_entity_poly.type
_entity_poly.pdbx_seq_one_letter_code
_entity_poly.pdbx_strand_id
1 'polypeptide(L)'
;PGGGIPAITLGGVDVTSALQGGQIGANLALRDTTLPTYQAELDEFSQNLAAGFSAQGLPLFTNAAGTVPSGSGTPAQSGYVGFAAQIQVNPAITANPAAVRDGLPSTNAAGVAGYSGIVTAVLNNVLGAAPLTGTHVTGLGPTGALNAPYGAPATLADFATSLVGAQASDSATVSSQLGTEQAVQTSLQGKLTSETGVNMDAEMSDMIALQNAYGANAKVISAVQSMFTTLLGMVSG
;
A
#
# COMPACT_ATOMS: atom_id res chain seq x y z
N PRO A 1 -22.21 -5.03 4.67
CA PRO A 1 -21.10 -5.50 5.55
C PRO A 1 -20.34 -4.30 6.12
N GLY A 2 -20.83 -3.77 7.24
CA GLY A 2 -20.06 -2.86 8.08
C GLY A 2 -19.16 -3.71 8.96
N GLY A 3 -17.87 -3.74 8.66
CA GLY A 3 -16.91 -4.58 9.37
C GLY A 3 -15.53 -3.97 9.20
N GLY A 4 -15.13 -3.16 10.17
CA GLY A 4 -13.73 -2.78 10.30
C GLY A 4 -12.90 -4.04 10.48
N ILE A 5 -11.74 -4.09 9.82
CA ILE A 5 -10.81 -5.21 9.94
C ILE A 5 -10.42 -5.35 11.42
N PRO A 6 -10.48 -6.56 12.02
CA PRO A 6 -10.20 -6.73 13.43
C PRO A 6 -8.82 -6.20 13.84
N ALA A 7 -8.78 -5.55 15.00
CA ALA A 7 -7.56 -5.10 15.65
C ALA A 7 -6.64 -6.27 16.04
N ILE A 8 -5.33 -6.02 16.04
CA ILE A 8 -4.34 -6.93 16.62
C ILE A 8 -4.32 -6.69 18.13
N THR A 9 -4.61 -7.73 18.91
CA THR A 9 -4.66 -7.64 20.37
C THR A 9 -3.55 -8.45 21.03
N LEU A 10 -2.98 -7.90 22.10
CA LEU A 10 -2.05 -8.60 23.00
C LEU A 10 -2.58 -8.51 24.42
N GLY A 11 -2.92 -9.65 25.02
CA GLY A 11 -3.54 -9.67 26.35
C GLY A 11 -4.89 -8.94 26.43
N GLY A 12 -5.63 -8.86 25.32
CA GLY A 12 -6.91 -8.13 25.22
C GLY A 12 -6.77 -6.62 24.97
N VAL A 13 -5.55 -6.09 24.88
CA VAL A 13 -5.29 -4.68 24.54
C VAL A 13 -5.00 -4.57 23.04
N ASP A 14 -5.63 -3.62 22.36
CA ASP A 14 -5.31 -3.29 20.97
C ASP A 14 -3.91 -2.68 20.86
N VAL A 15 -3.03 -3.33 20.10
CA VAL A 15 -1.66 -2.90 19.85
C VAL A 15 -1.43 -2.57 18.39
N THR A 16 -2.47 -2.54 17.55
CA THR A 16 -2.36 -2.29 16.10
C THR A 16 -1.60 -1.00 15.82
N SER A 17 -1.93 0.08 16.54
CA SER A 17 -1.25 1.38 16.41
C SER A 17 0.17 1.40 16.98
N ALA A 18 0.59 0.40 17.75
CA ALA A 18 1.98 0.28 18.23
C ALA A 18 2.89 -0.44 17.23
N LEU A 19 2.31 -1.16 16.26
CA LEU A 19 3.02 -1.96 15.27
C LEU A 19 3.31 -1.16 13.99
N GLN A 20 3.97 0.00 14.11
CA GLN A 20 4.19 0.91 12.97
C GLN A 20 5.48 0.62 12.18
N GLY A 21 6.37 -0.21 12.69
CA GLY A 21 7.70 -0.43 12.12
C GLY A 21 7.81 -1.65 11.19
N GLY A 22 8.76 -1.58 10.27
CA GLY A 22 9.18 -2.69 9.41
C GLY A 22 8.04 -3.28 8.57
N GLN A 23 8.17 -4.57 8.24
CA GLN A 23 7.21 -5.26 7.37
C GLN A 23 5.81 -5.36 7.98
N ILE A 24 5.69 -5.47 9.31
CA ILE A 24 4.39 -5.57 9.99
C ILE A 24 3.62 -4.25 9.86
N GLY A 25 4.28 -3.12 10.13
CA GLY A 25 3.67 -1.79 9.96
C GLY A 25 3.28 -1.51 8.51
N ALA A 26 4.14 -1.87 7.56
CA ALA A 26 3.83 -1.74 6.13
C ALA A 26 2.61 -2.58 5.72
N ASN A 27 2.52 -3.83 6.19
CA ASN A 27 1.36 -4.70 5.92
C ASN A 27 0.07 -4.16 6.55
N LEU A 28 0.16 -3.56 7.74
CA LEU A 28 -0.98 -2.90 8.38
C LEU A 28 -1.43 -1.67 7.60
N ALA A 29 -0.49 -0.84 7.11
CA ALA A 29 -0.81 0.29 6.25
C ALA A 29 -1.52 -0.15 4.95
N LEU A 30 -1.01 -1.22 4.31
CA LEU A 30 -1.67 -1.81 3.14
C LEU A 30 -3.09 -2.28 3.46
N ARG A 31 -3.23 -3.03 4.56
CA ARG A 31 -4.50 -3.64 4.98
C ARG A 31 -5.56 -2.61 5.37
N ASP A 32 -5.17 -1.58 6.14
CA ASP A 32 -6.11 -0.69 6.82
C ASP A 32 -6.37 0.61 6.05
N THR A 33 -5.44 1.00 5.17
CA THR A 33 -5.52 2.28 4.44
C THR A 33 -5.44 2.08 2.92
N THR A 34 -4.34 1.52 2.40
CA THR A 34 -4.08 1.52 0.94
C THR A 34 -5.09 0.68 0.17
N LEU A 35 -5.25 -0.61 0.52
CA LEU A 35 -6.15 -1.51 -0.19
C LEU A 35 -7.64 -1.13 -0.01
N PRO A 36 -8.11 -0.72 1.18
CA PRO A 36 -9.45 -0.17 1.32
C PRO A 36 -9.68 1.08 0.46
N THR A 37 -8.68 1.97 0.34
CA THR A 37 -8.78 3.15 -0.53
C THR A 37 -8.91 2.74 -1.99
N TYR A 38 -8.06 1.84 -2.48
CA TYR A 38 -8.15 1.34 -3.86
C TYR A 38 -9.50 0.67 -4.14
N GLN A 39 -10.02 -0.12 -3.18
CA GLN A 39 -11.34 -0.73 -3.33
C GLN A 39 -12.44 0.33 -3.43
N ALA A 40 -12.38 1.37 -2.60
CA ALA A 40 -13.34 2.45 -2.62
C ALA A 40 -13.26 3.28 -3.91
N GLU A 41 -12.06 3.52 -4.44
CA GLU A 41 -11.86 4.16 -5.74
C GLU A 41 -12.43 3.33 -6.90
N LEU A 42 -12.24 2.02 -6.87
CA LEU A 42 -12.81 1.10 -7.86
C LEU A 42 -14.35 1.07 -7.78
N ASP A 43 -14.92 1.10 -6.57
CA ASP A 43 -16.36 1.19 -6.37
C ASP A 43 -16.93 2.50 -6.95
N GLU A 44 -16.22 3.62 -6.74
CA GLU A 44 -16.60 4.91 -7.30
C GLU A 44 -16.54 4.92 -8.83
N PHE A 45 -15.44 4.42 -9.40
CA PHE A 45 -15.30 4.31 -10.86
C PHE A 45 -16.40 3.44 -11.47
N SER A 46 -16.64 2.27 -10.86
CA SER A 46 -17.65 1.31 -11.32
C SER A 46 -19.06 1.90 -11.26
N GLN A 47 -19.38 2.65 -10.20
CA GLN A 47 -20.66 3.32 -10.08
C GLN A 47 -20.81 4.40 -11.15
N ASN A 48 -19.82 5.29 -11.33
CA ASN A 48 -19.87 6.34 -12.35
C ASN A 48 -19.99 5.77 -13.77
N LEU A 49 -19.30 4.66 -14.07
CA LEU A 49 -19.44 3.92 -15.32
C LEU A 49 -20.88 3.42 -15.51
N ALA A 50 -21.42 2.67 -14.54
CA ALA A 50 -22.75 2.08 -14.63
C ALA A 50 -23.86 3.15 -14.69
N ALA A 51 -23.76 4.17 -13.86
CA ALA A 51 -24.69 5.30 -13.81
C ALA A 51 -24.64 6.13 -15.09
N GLY A 52 -23.45 6.39 -15.66
CA GLY A 52 -23.30 7.10 -16.92
C GLY A 52 -24.05 6.41 -18.06
N PHE A 53 -23.85 5.10 -18.21
CA PHE A 53 -24.58 4.27 -19.19
C PHE A 53 -26.09 4.28 -18.93
N SER A 54 -26.50 4.04 -17.68
CA SER A 54 -27.92 4.03 -17.30
C SER A 54 -28.61 5.37 -17.52
N ALA A 55 -27.92 6.51 -17.33
CA ALA A 55 -28.45 7.84 -17.55
C ALA A 55 -28.73 8.13 -19.03
N GLN A 56 -28.03 7.46 -19.94
CA GLN A 56 -28.34 7.52 -21.38
C GLN A 56 -29.50 6.58 -21.76
N GLY A 57 -30.05 5.82 -20.81
CA GLY A 57 -31.12 4.84 -21.04
C GLY A 57 -30.64 3.47 -21.51
N LEU A 58 -29.32 3.20 -21.41
CA LEU A 58 -28.73 1.89 -21.64
C LEU A 58 -28.06 1.43 -20.33
N PRO A 59 -28.77 0.79 -19.39
CA PRO A 59 -28.16 0.23 -18.18
C PRO A 59 -27.29 -0.98 -18.55
N LEU A 60 -26.14 -0.75 -19.18
CA LEU A 60 -25.25 -1.79 -19.70
C LEU A 60 -24.58 -2.57 -18.57
N PHE A 61 -24.25 -1.87 -17.48
CA PHE A 61 -23.59 -2.44 -16.32
C PHE A 61 -24.50 -2.35 -15.10
N THR A 62 -24.67 -3.45 -14.39
CA THR A 62 -25.52 -3.56 -13.19
C THR A 62 -24.90 -4.53 -12.19
N ASN A 63 -25.49 -4.65 -11.00
CA ASN A 63 -25.27 -5.80 -10.13
C ASN A 63 -26.05 -7.04 -10.64
N ALA A 64 -25.92 -8.16 -9.92
CA ALA A 64 -26.64 -9.41 -10.22
C ALA A 64 -28.17 -9.27 -10.17
N ALA A 65 -28.71 -8.28 -9.47
CA ALA A 65 -30.14 -7.98 -9.43
C ALA A 65 -30.64 -7.16 -10.62
N GLY A 66 -29.76 -6.82 -11.59
CA GLY A 66 -30.12 -6.02 -12.76
C GLY A 66 -30.31 -4.53 -12.46
N THR A 67 -29.78 -4.05 -11.33
CA THR A 67 -29.91 -2.65 -10.88
C THR A 67 -28.56 -1.96 -10.84
N VAL A 68 -28.53 -0.65 -11.08
CA VAL A 68 -27.37 0.20 -10.80
C VAL A 68 -27.52 0.71 -9.37
N PRO A 69 -26.66 0.30 -8.42
CA PRO A 69 -26.70 0.83 -7.07
C PRO A 69 -26.38 2.32 -7.07
N SER A 70 -27.07 3.08 -6.24
CA SER A 70 -26.87 4.52 -6.09
C SER A 70 -26.48 4.89 -4.66
N GLY A 71 -25.81 6.04 -4.52
CA GLY A 71 -25.54 6.66 -3.22
C GLY A 71 -26.85 7.11 -2.56
N SER A 72 -27.09 6.72 -1.31
CA SER A 72 -28.33 7.01 -0.57
C SER A 72 -28.12 7.77 0.75
N GLY A 73 -26.90 8.24 1.04
CA GLY A 73 -26.65 8.97 2.28
C GLY A 73 -25.20 9.38 2.51
N THR A 74 -24.84 9.51 3.78
CA THR A 74 -23.48 9.75 4.28
C THR A 74 -22.99 8.45 4.94
N PRO A 75 -21.82 7.90 4.59
CA PRO A 75 -20.79 8.36 3.64
C PRO A 75 -21.24 8.43 2.18
N ALA A 76 -20.48 9.15 1.34
CA ALA A 76 -20.78 9.36 -0.08
C ALA A 76 -21.09 8.05 -0.83
N GLN A 77 -20.38 6.97 -0.48
CA GLN A 77 -20.52 5.66 -1.09
C GLN A 77 -21.63 4.77 -0.51
N SER A 78 -22.42 5.29 0.43
CA SER A 78 -23.48 4.52 1.08
C SER A 78 -24.48 4.00 0.06
N GLY A 79 -24.56 2.68 -0.10
CA GLY A 79 -25.45 2.01 -1.06
C GLY A 79 -24.73 1.34 -2.23
N TYR A 80 -23.45 1.65 -2.46
CA TYR A 80 -22.66 1.04 -3.55
C TYR A 80 -21.24 0.62 -3.16
N VAL A 81 -20.92 0.56 -1.85
CA VAL A 81 -19.69 -0.09 -1.37
C VAL A 81 -19.66 -1.56 -1.80
N GLY A 82 -18.55 -1.98 -2.39
CA GLY A 82 -18.32 -3.31 -2.96
C GLY A 82 -18.92 -3.49 -4.36
N PHE A 83 -19.48 -2.44 -4.98
CA PHE A 83 -20.09 -2.56 -6.30
C PHE A 83 -19.08 -2.96 -7.39
N ALA A 84 -17.81 -2.58 -7.29
CA ALA A 84 -16.79 -2.99 -8.25
C ALA A 84 -16.59 -4.52 -8.33
N ALA A 85 -16.82 -5.23 -7.22
CA ALA A 85 -16.77 -6.69 -7.21
C ALA A 85 -18.05 -7.35 -7.76
N GLN A 86 -19.13 -6.58 -7.91
CA GLN A 86 -20.44 -7.07 -8.34
C GLN A 86 -20.85 -6.59 -9.73
N ILE A 87 -20.16 -5.59 -10.28
CA ILE A 87 -20.47 -5.02 -11.58
C ILE A 87 -20.35 -6.08 -12.67
N GLN A 88 -21.38 -6.19 -13.49
CA GLN A 88 -21.47 -7.13 -14.59
C GLN A 88 -22.27 -6.52 -15.74
N VAL A 89 -22.20 -7.13 -16.92
CA VAL A 89 -23.13 -6.78 -17.99
C VAL A 89 -24.54 -7.14 -17.55
N ASN A 90 -25.48 -6.22 -17.78
CA ASN A 90 -26.87 -6.40 -17.38
C ASN A 90 -27.47 -7.66 -18.02
N PRO A 91 -28.04 -8.58 -17.23
CA PRO A 91 -28.66 -9.80 -17.74
C PRO A 91 -29.69 -9.56 -18.87
N ALA A 92 -30.45 -8.46 -18.81
CA ALA A 92 -31.40 -8.10 -19.86
C ALA A 92 -30.72 -7.81 -21.21
N ILE A 93 -29.54 -7.19 -21.19
CA ILE A 93 -28.73 -6.93 -22.39
C ILE A 93 -28.09 -8.22 -22.89
N THR A 94 -27.63 -9.10 -21.99
CA THR A 94 -27.10 -10.40 -22.41
C THR A 94 -28.16 -11.28 -23.07
N ALA A 95 -29.40 -11.20 -22.60
CA ALA A 95 -30.54 -11.92 -23.19
C ALA A 95 -31.01 -11.31 -24.52
N ASN A 96 -30.78 -10.01 -24.73
CA ASN A 96 -31.08 -9.31 -25.98
C ASN A 96 -29.96 -8.34 -26.38
N PRO A 97 -28.88 -8.81 -27.01
CA PRO A 97 -27.75 -7.96 -27.39
C PRO A 97 -28.09 -6.86 -28.39
N ALA A 98 -29.18 -7.02 -29.17
CA ALA A 98 -29.65 -5.99 -30.09
C ALA A 98 -30.03 -4.69 -29.37
N ALA A 99 -30.38 -4.76 -28.07
CA ALA A 99 -30.68 -3.58 -27.25
C ALA A 99 -29.50 -2.59 -27.11
N VAL A 100 -28.25 -3.03 -27.33
CA VAL A 100 -27.09 -2.11 -27.36
C VAL A 100 -27.19 -1.14 -28.55
N ARG A 101 -27.70 -1.62 -29.69
CA ARG A 101 -27.88 -0.82 -30.91
C ARG A 101 -29.25 -0.15 -30.92
N ASP A 102 -30.30 -0.95 -30.75
CA ASP A 102 -31.68 -0.54 -30.97
C ASP A 102 -32.26 0.20 -29.76
N GLY A 103 -31.57 0.17 -28.61
CA GLY A 103 -32.08 0.67 -27.33
C GLY A 103 -33.08 -0.28 -26.69
N LEU A 104 -33.40 -0.03 -25.41
CA LEU A 104 -34.52 -0.69 -24.76
C LEU A 104 -35.86 -0.08 -25.23
N PRO A 105 -36.99 -0.75 -25.01
CA PRO A 105 -38.32 -0.18 -25.30
C PRO A 105 -38.58 1.17 -24.62
N SER A 106 -37.90 1.46 -23.49
CA SER A 106 -37.95 2.75 -22.81
C SER A 106 -37.27 3.90 -23.57
N THR A 107 -36.31 3.60 -24.45
CA THR A 107 -35.52 4.58 -25.22
C THR A 107 -35.88 4.62 -26.71
N ASN A 108 -36.35 3.50 -27.27
CA ASN A 108 -36.80 3.38 -28.66
C ASN A 108 -38.22 2.78 -28.70
N ALA A 109 -39.16 3.44 -28.01
CA ALA A 109 -40.55 2.97 -27.89
C ALA A 109 -41.26 2.78 -29.24
N ALA A 110 -40.86 3.56 -30.26
CA ALA A 110 -41.41 3.47 -31.61
C ALA A 110 -40.77 2.36 -32.48
N GLY A 111 -39.77 1.64 -31.97
CA GLY A 111 -39.11 0.55 -32.69
C GLY A 111 -38.48 0.98 -34.01
N VAL A 112 -37.92 2.19 -34.05
CA VAL A 112 -37.38 2.78 -35.29
C VAL A 112 -36.21 1.94 -35.78
N ALA A 113 -36.28 1.43 -37.01
CA ALA A 113 -35.18 0.72 -37.64
C ALA A 113 -33.99 1.67 -37.86
N GLY A 114 -32.78 1.22 -37.49
CA GLY A 114 -31.57 2.05 -37.61
C GLY A 114 -31.45 3.15 -36.56
N TYR A 115 -32.14 3.03 -35.42
CA TYR A 115 -31.99 3.94 -34.29
C TYR A 115 -30.53 3.99 -33.82
N SER A 116 -29.92 5.18 -33.87
CA SER A 116 -28.55 5.44 -33.41
C SER A 116 -28.48 6.35 -32.18
N GLY A 117 -29.63 6.82 -31.69
CA GLY A 117 -29.72 7.79 -30.60
C GLY A 117 -28.99 7.34 -29.34
N ILE A 118 -29.15 6.08 -28.95
CA ILE A 118 -28.48 5.51 -27.77
C ILE A 118 -26.96 5.47 -27.93
N VAL A 119 -26.48 5.07 -29.11
CA VAL A 119 -25.05 4.96 -29.40
C VAL A 119 -24.41 6.35 -29.42
N THR A 120 -25.04 7.32 -30.08
CA THR A 120 -24.56 8.71 -30.08
C THR A 120 -24.60 9.34 -28.68
N ALA A 121 -25.64 9.07 -27.89
CA ALA A 121 -25.74 9.56 -26.52
C ALA A 121 -24.63 8.98 -25.63
N VAL A 122 -24.35 7.67 -25.71
CA VAL A 122 -23.25 7.04 -24.96
C VAL A 122 -21.89 7.59 -25.40
N LEU A 123 -21.66 7.71 -26.71
CA LEU A 123 -20.39 8.24 -27.24
C LEU A 123 -20.12 9.68 -26.80
N ASN A 124 -21.15 10.53 -26.78
CA ASN A 124 -20.97 11.93 -26.40
C ASN A 124 -20.95 12.13 -24.89
N ASN A 125 -21.84 11.45 -24.16
CA ASN A 125 -22.12 11.75 -22.76
C ASN A 125 -21.42 10.81 -21.75
N VAL A 126 -20.87 9.68 -22.20
CA VAL A 126 -20.20 8.71 -21.31
C VAL A 126 -18.76 8.47 -21.72
N LEU A 127 -18.54 8.20 -23.01
CA LEU A 127 -17.20 7.90 -23.56
C LEU A 127 -16.53 9.15 -24.16
N GLY A 128 -17.24 10.27 -24.19
CA GLY A 128 -16.80 11.53 -24.75
C GLY A 128 -16.31 12.50 -23.68
N ALA A 129 -16.28 13.79 -24.04
CA ALA A 129 -15.79 14.85 -23.16
C ALA A 129 -16.86 15.41 -22.19
N ALA A 130 -18.01 14.73 -22.05
CA ALA A 130 -19.03 15.17 -21.12
C ALA A 130 -18.56 15.02 -19.67
N PRO A 131 -18.84 16.02 -18.81
CA PRO A 131 -18.41 15.97 -17.42
C PRO A 131 -19.17 14.90 -16.66
N LEU A 132 -18.45 14.14 -15.82
CA LEU A 132 -19.04 13.28 -14.81
C LEU A 132 -19.80 14.14 -13.78
N THR A 133 -20.89 13.59 -13.27
CA THR A 133 -21.72 14.22 -12.24
C THR A 133 -21.85 13.29 -11.06
N GLY A 134 -21.73 13.81 -9.83
CA GLY A 134 -21.84 13.00 -8.62
C GLY A 134 -20.65 12.07 -8.38
N THR A 135 -19.47 12.40 -8.92
CA THR A 135 -18.21 11.71 -8.58
C THR A 135 -17.65 12.23 -7.28
N HIS A 136 -17.27 11.31 -6.38
CA HIS A 136 -16.69 11.61 -5.08
C HIS A 136 -15.22 11.24 -5.05
N VAL A 137 -14.38 12.10 -4.47
CA VAL A 137 -12.97 11.81 -4.19
C VAL A 137 -12.64 11.90 -2.69
N THR A 138 -13.63 12.22 -1.88
CA THR A 138 -13.53 12.28 -0.42
C THR A 138 -14.74 11.62 0.20
N GLY A 139 -14.64 11.20 1.46
CA GLY A 139 -15.75 10.54 2.13
C GLY A 139 -16.04 9.14 1.57
N LEU A 140 -15.01 8.47 1.07
CA LEU A 140 -15.09 7.17 0.42
C LEU A 140 -15.09 6.02 1.42
N GLY A 141 -15.49 4.85 0.95
CA GLY A 141 -15.56 3.61 1.70
C GLY A 141 -16.76 3.52 2.65
N PRO A 142 -16.90 2.38 3.35
CA PRO A 142 -18.03 2.11 4.24
C PRO A 142 -18.11 3.04 5.45
N THR A 143 -17.00 3.65 5.85
CA THR A 143 -16.91 4.57 7.00
C THR A 143 -16.87 6.05 6.59
N GLY A 144 -16.63 6.35 5.31
CA GLY A 144 -16.44 7.72 4.84
C GLY A 144 -15.15 8.38 5.28
N ALA A 145 -14.17 7.59 5.72
CA ALA A 145 -12.88 8.11 6.19
C ALA A 145 -11.81 8.15 5.09
N LEU A 146 -12.07 7.55 3.93
CA LEU A 146 -11.08 7.38 2.87
C LEU A 146 -11.18 8.52 1.85
N ASN A 147 -10.05 8.93 1.31
CA ASN A 147 -9.96 9.98 0.30
C ASN A 147 -9.04 9.50 -0.83
N ALA A 148 -9.42 9.77 -2.07
CA ALA A 148 -8.58 9.50 -3.22
C ALA A 148 -7.39 10.49 -3.25
N PRO A 149 -6.21 10.08 -3.73
CA PRO A 149 -5.02 10.93 -3.82
C PRO A 149 -5.02 11.81 -5.08
N TYR A 150 -6.19 12.01 -5.71
CA TYR A 150 -6.37 12.83 -6.92
C TYR A 150 -7.64 13.70 -6.82
N GLY A 151 -7.68 14.77 -7.62
CA GLY A 151 -8.85 15.64 -7.72
C GLY A 151 -10.00 14.97 -8.48
N ALA A 152 -11.21 15.54 -8.37
CA ALA A 152 -12.38 15.02 -9.06
C ALA A 152 -12.13 14.98 -10.59
N PRO A 153 -12.20 13.79 -11.23
CA PRO A 153 -11.95 13.66 -12.66
C PRO A 153 -13.10 14.29 -13.46
N ALA A 154 -12.76 14.93 -14.59
CA ALA A 154 -13.76 15.56 -15.44
C ALA A 154 -14.53 14.52 -16.26
N THR A 155 -13.83 13.58 -16.90
CA THR A 155 -14.44 12.54 -17.74
C THR A 155 -14.17 11.14 -17.19
N LEU A 156 -14.88 10.13 -17.72
CA LEU A 156 -14.63 8.73 -17.39
C LEU A 156 -13.21 8.28 -17.79
N ALA A 157 -12.69 8.80 -18.89
CA ALA A 157 -11.32 8.53 -19.35
C ALA A 157 -10.28 9.19 -18.42
N ASP A 158 -10.54 10.41 -17.95
CA ASP A 158 -9.69 11.07 -16.96
C ASP A 158 -9.68 10.28 -15.66
N PHE A 159 -10.84 9.78 -15.22
CA PHE A 159 -10.94 8.95 -14.02
C PHE A 159 -10.07 7.70 -14.15
N ALA A 160 -10.22 6.93 -15.23
CA ALA A 160 -9.38 5.75 -15.46
C ALA A 160 -7.88 6.08 -15.43
N THR A 161 -7.49 7.22 -16.02
CA THR A 161 -6.10 7.69 -16.02
C THR A 161 -5.63 8.10 -14.63
N SER A 162 -6.43 8.86 -13.87
CA SER A 162 -6.11 9.29 -12.50
C SER A 162 -6.00 8.10 -11.55
N LEU A 163 -6.89 7.13 -11.67
CA LEU A 163 -6.90 5.90 -10.86
C LEU A 163 -5.60 5.09 -11.06
N VAL A 164 -5.27 4.78 -12.31
CA VAL A 164 -4.04 4.03 -12.63
C VAL A 164 -2.80 4.85 -12.28
N GLY A 165 -2.82 6.15 -12.54
CA GLY A 165 -1.72 7.06 -12.22
C GLY A 165 -1.43 7.14 -10.72
N ALA A 166 -2.48 7.17 -9.89
CA ALA A 166 -2.36 7.16 -8.44
C ALA A 166 -1.70 5.88 -7.91
N GLN A 167 -2.18 4.71 -8.36
CA GLN A 167 -1.62 3.42 -7.97
C GLN A 167 -0.16 3.27 -8.42
N ALA A 168 0.16 3.72 -9.63
CA ALA A 168 1.53 3.73 -10.13
C ALA A 168 2.43 4.66 -9.31
N SER A 169 1.94 5.85 -8.93
CA SER A 169 2.65 6.80 -8.09
C SER A 169 2.93 6.26 -6.68
N ASP A 170 1.94 5.59 -6.08
CA ASP A 170 2.09 4.96 -4.77
C ASP A 170 3.14 3.84 -4.82
N SER A 171 3.04 2.93 -5.81
CA SER A 171 4.03 1.88 -6.03
C SER A 171 5.44 2.41 -6.26
N ALA A 172 5.59 3.49 -7.04
CA ALA A 172 6.89 4.11 -7.31
C ALA A 172 7.48 4.75 -6.03
N THR A 173 6.63 5.40 -5.24
CA THR A 173 7.02 6.02 -3.96
C THR A 173 7.49 4.96 -2.98
N VAL A 174 6.72 3.89 -2.78
CA VAL A 174 7.09 2.77 -1.90
C VAL A 174 8.38 2.09 -2.37
N SER A 175 8.56 1.90 -3.69
CA SER A 175 9.79 1.32 -4.25
C SER A 175 11.02 2.19 -3.97
N SER A 176 10.88 3.51 -4.10
CA SER A 176 11.95 4.46 -3.78
C SER A 176 12.28 4.49 -2.29
N GLN A 177 11.26 4.42 -1.42
CA GLN A 177 11.43 4.35 0.03
C GLN A 177 12.15 3.07 0.43
N LEU A 178 11.75 1.92 -0.12
CA LEU A 178 12.41 0.63 0.12
C LEU A 178 13.91 0.68 -0.24
N GLY A 179 14.26 1.26 -1.40
CA GLY A 179 15.67 1.42 -1.78
C GLY A 179 16.46 2.30 -0.81
N THR A 180 15.83 3.33 -0.27
CA THR A 180 16.43 4.21 0.75
C THR A 180 16.64 3.47 2.08
N GLU A 181 15.64 2.74 2.55
CA GLU A 181 15.72 1.95 3.78
C GLU A 181 16.78 0.85 3.69
N GLN A 182 16.89 0.17 2.55
CA GLN A 182 17.93 -0.83 2.32
C GLN A 182 19.34 -0.23 2.35
N ALA A 183 19.52 0.97 1.78
CA ALA A 183 20.80 1.68 1.84
C ALA A 183 21.17 2.06 3.28
N VAL A 184 20.20 2.55 4.06
CA VAL A 184 20.39 2.87 5.49
C VAL A 184 20.72 1.60 6.28
N GLN A 185 19.99 0.51 6.08
CA GLN A 185 20.25 -0.78 6.72
C GLN A 185 21.67 -1.28 6.43
N THR A 186 22.09 -1.24 5.16
CA THR A 186 23.43 -1.66 4.73
C THR A 186 24.52 -0.82 5.40
N SER A 187 24.30 0.51 5.48
CA SER A 187 25.24 1.42 6.13
C SER A 187 25.35 1.16 7.65
N LEU A 188 24.21 0.96 8.32
CA LEU A 188 24.17 0.63 9.75
C LEU A 188 24.83 -0.73 10.03
N GLN A 189 24.59 -1.73 9.18
CA GLN A 189 25.24 -3.02 9.29
C GLN A 189 26.76 -2.90 9.12
N GLY A 190 27.22 -2.07 8.17
CA GLY A 190 28.65 -1.79 7.98
C GLY A 190 29.29 -1.11 9.20
N LYS A 191 28.62 -0.09 9.76
CA LYS A 191 29.07 0.57 11.00
C LYS A 191 29.12 -0.40 12.18
N LEU A 192 28.07 -1.21 12.35
CA LEU A 192 28.02 -2.22 13.41
C LEU A 192 29.20 -3.18 13.28
N THR A 193 29.43 -3.74 12.10
CA THR A 193 30.57 -4.65 11.86
C THR A 193 31.93 -3.96 12.06
N SER A 194 32.05 -2.66 11.77
CA SER A 194 33.29 -1.91 12.02
C SER A 194 33.58 -1.69 13.51
N GLU A 195 32.54 -1.50 14.32
CA GLU A 195 32.68 -1.22 15.77
C GLU A 195 32.71 -2.50 16.61
N THR A 196 31.87 -3.49 16.27
CA THR A 196 31.79 -4.77 16.97
C THR A 196 32.69 -5.84 16.35
N GLY A 197 33.32 -5.54 15.21
CA GLY A 197 34.23 -6.44 14.54
C GLY A 197 35.53 -6.58 15.31
N VAL A 198 35.90 -7.81 15.63
CA VAL A 198 37.20 -8.12 16.22
C VAL A 198 38.23 -8.27 15.11
N ASN A 199 39.22 -7.38 15.06
CA ASN A 199 40.32 -7.50 14.11
C ASN A 199 41.37 -8.46 14.68
N MET A 200 41.40 -9.70 14.18
CA MET A 200 42.32 -10.74 14.68
C MET A 200 43.80 -10.35 14.57
N ASP A 201 44.18 -9.54 13.59
CA ASP A 201 45.57 -9.07 13.46
C ASP A 201 45.92 -8.03 14.53
N ALA A 202 44.98 -7.15 14.86
CA ALA A 202 45.12 -6.20 15.95
C ALA A 202 45.15 -6.92 17.30
N GLU A 203 44.18 -7.81 17.55
CA GLU A 203 44.16 -8.65 18.76
C GLU A 203 45.43 -9.51 18.89
N MET A 204 45.96 -10.05 17.78
CA MET A 204 47.20 -10.83 17.79
C MET A 204 48.42 -9.96 18.06
N SER A 205 48.47 -8.73 17.53
CA SER A 205 49.53 -7.76 17.83
C SER A 205 49.50 -7.36 19.31
N ASP A 206 48.32 -7.06 19.84
CA ASP A 206 48.11 -6.71 21.25
C ASP A 206 48.44 -7.90 22.16
N MET A 207 48.09 -9.11 21.75
CA MET A 207 48.41 -10.34 22.49
C MET A 207 49.93 -10.61 22.50
N ILE A 208 50.63 -10.43 21.38
CA ILE A 208 52.11 -10.51 21.33
C ILE A 208 52.75 -9.40 22.19
N ALA A 209 52.21 -8.18 22.17
CA ALA A 209 52.68 -7.08 23.00
C ALA A 209 52.52 -7.40 24.50
N LEU A 210 51.36 -7.95 24.89
CA LEU A 210 51.09 -8.45 26.23
C LEU A 210 52.05 -9.58 26.62
N GLN A 211 52.26 -10.57 25.75
CA GLN A 211 53.21 -11.66 25.99
C GLN A 211 54.64 -11.15 26.21
N ASN A 212 55.10 -10.19 25.39
CA ASN A 212 56.40 -9.57 25.53
C ASN A 212 56.52 -8.78 26.85
N ALA A 213 55.49 -8.03 27.22
CA ALA A 213 55.45 -7.31 28.50
C ALA A 213 55.47 -8.27 29.71
N TYR A 214 54.72 -9.37 29.67
CA TYR A 214 54.75 -10.41 30.70
C TYR A 214 56.11 -11.10 30.79
N GLY A 215 56.72 -11.43 29.65
CA GLY A 215 58.06 -12.01 29.59
C GLY A 215 59.14 -11.06 30.14
N ALA A 216 59.04 -9.76 29.82
CA ALA A 216 59.92 -8.72 30.37
C ALA A 216 59.74 -8.59 31.89
N ASN A 217 58.49 -8.52 32.37
CA ASN A 217 58.18 -8.47 33.81
C ASN A 217 58.71 -9.72 34.55
N ALA A 218 58.59 -10.92 33.97
CA ALA A 218 59.14 -12.15 34.55
C ALA A 218 60.67 -12.14 34.64
N LYS A 219 61.36 -11.55 33.64
CA LYS A 219 62.82 -11.35 33.68
C LYS A 219 63.23 -10.34 34.76
N VAL A 220 62.47 -9.26 34.92
CA VAL A 220 62.70 -8.28 36.00
C VAL A 220 62.54 -8.94 37.37
N ILE A 221 61.48 -9.72 37.59
CA ILE A 221 61.28 -10.46 38.84
C ILE A 221 62.43 -11.45 39.10
N SER A 222 62.86 -12.19 38.08
CA SER A 222 64.00 -13.12 38.18
C SER A 222 65.31 -12.40 38.53
N ALA A 223 65.56 -11.24 37.93
CA ALA A 223 66.75 -10.43 38.23
C ALA A 223 66.71 -9.89 39.68
N VAL A 224 65.56 -9.42 40.14
CA VAL A 224 65.35 -9.00 41.54
C VAL A 224 65.57 -10.18 42.48
N GLN A 225 65.03 -11.35 42.19
CA GLN A 225 65.18 -12.55 43.02
C GLN A 225 66.64 -13.04 43.08
N SER A 226 67.37 -12.94 41.97
CA SER A 226 68.80 -13.21 41.91
C SER A 226 69.59 -12.23 42.78
N MET A 227 69.32 -10.91 42.67
CA MET A 227 69.96 -9.90 43.52
C MET A 227 69.65 -10.09 45.00
N PHE A 228 68.40 -10.45 45.34
CA PHE A 228 68.00 -10.76 46.73
C PHE A 228 68.77 -11.97 47.27
N THR A 229 68.98 -13.00 46.44
CA THR A 229 69.75 -14.18 46.79
C THR A 229 71.23 -13.85 46.98
N THR A 230 71.83 -13.01 46.11
CA THR A 230 73.22 -12.55 46.26
C THR A 230 73.41 -11.72 47.55
N LEU A 231 72.48 -10.83 47.86
CA LEU A 231 72.50 -10.07 49.12
C LEU A 231 72.43 -10.98 50.35
N LEU A 232 71.52 -11.97 50.35
CA LEU A 232 71.45 -12.96 51.42
C LEU A 232 72.74 -13.78 51.52
N GLY A 233 73.31 -14.22 50.40
CA GLY A 233 74.56 -14.99 50.35
C GLY A 233 75.77 -14.23 50.91
N MET A 234 75.84 -12.91 50.73
CA MET A 234 76.90 -12.06 51.30
C MET A 234 76.72 -11.76 52.79
N VAL A 235 75.51 -11.94 53.35
CA VAL A 235 75.23 -11.78 54.79
C VAL A 235 75.42 -13.09 55.57
N SER A 236 75.35 -14.24 54.90
CA SER A 236 75.48 -15.57 55.51
C SER A 236 76.87 -16.21 55.39
N GLY A 237 77.86 -15.51 54.82
CA GLY A 237 79.28 -15.89 54.81
C GLY A 237 80.11 -14.87 55.56
#